data_AF-A0A5D0X8J5-F1
#
_entry.id   AF-A0A5D0X8J5-F1
#
_cell.length_a   1.000
_cell.length_b   1.000
_cell.length_c   1.000
_cell.angle_alpha   90.00
_cell.angle_beta   90.00
_cell.angle_gamma   90.00
#
_symmetry.space_group_name_H-M   'P 1'
#
loop_
_entity.id
_entity.type
_entity.pdbx_description
1 polymer ?
#
loop_
_entity_poly.entity_id
_entity_poly.type
_entity_poly.pdbx_seq_one_letter_code
_entity_poly.pdbx_strand_id
1 'polypeptide(L)'
;MSDNPSTIHGGEGAGSGFAWNDSAELHKCEDGGGLFHRFKVLRRGTVAEMIEFVMDLPEEKREDYAIQKAGDRTFKYAEIVTLYRRSDFPKGDA
;
A
#
# COMPACT_ATOMS: atom_id res chain seq x y z
N MET A 1 23.94 -9.00 -40.39
CA MET A 1 23.96 -8.01 -39.30
C MET A 1 22.58 -7.40 -39.24
N SER A 2 21.75 -7.88 -38.32
CA SER A 2 20.43 -7.32 -38.04
C SER A 2 20.49 -6.83 -36.59
N ASP A 3 20.61 -5.52 -36.46
CA ASP A 3 20.53 -4.82 -35.18
C ASP A 3 19.05 -4.65 -34.87
N ASN A 4 18.55 -5.47 -33.96
CA ASN A 4 17.21 -5.38 -33.41
C ASN A 4 17.34 -4.75 -32.01
N PRO A 5 16.95 -3.47 -31.82
CA PRO A 5 17.02 -2.83 -30.53
C PRO A 5 15.82 -3.33 -29.70
N SER A 6 16.08 -4.09 -28.65
CA SER A 6 15.05 -4.49 -27.70
C SER A 6 15.68 -4.69 -26.33
N THR A 7 15.81 -3.62 -25.57
CA THR A 7 15.74 -3.68 -24.11
C THR A 7 15.22 -2.33 -23.62
N ILE A 8 13.94 -2.08 -23.87
CA ILE A 8 13.13 -1.35 -22.90
C ILE A 8 12.78 -2.42 -21.85
N HIS A 9 13.57 -2.53 -20.79
CA HIS A 9 13.17 -3.31 -19.62
C HIS A 9 12.31 -2.41 -18.72
N GLY A 10 11.18 -1.97 -19.27
CA GLY A 10 10.04 -1.63 -18.43
C GLY A 10 9.55 -2.96 -17.87
N GLY A 11 10.01 -3.30 -16.66
CA GLY A 11 9.56 -4.49 -15.95
C GLY A 11 8.10 -4.33 -15.54
N GLU A 12 7.19 -4.34 -16.51
CA GLU A 12 5.79 -4.65 -16.32
C GLU A 12 5.72 -6.14 -16.02
N GLY A 13 5.93 -6.48 -14.75
CA GLY A 13 5.72 -7.81 -14.22
C GLY A 13 4.25 -8.19 -14.38
N ALA A 14 3.96 -8.90 -15.46
CA ALA A 14 2.88 -9.85 -15.67
C ALA A 14 1.79 -9.91 -14.58
N GLY A 15 0.70 -9.18 -14.83
CA GLY A 15 -0.59 -9.35 -14.17
C GLY A 15 -1.42 -8.10 -14.37
N SER A 16 -2.61 -8.20 -14.97
CA SER A 16 -3.62 -7.14 -14.97
C SER A 16 -4.26 -7.03 -13.57
N GLY A 17 -3.42 -7.02 -12.54
CA GLY A 17 -3.75 -7.08 -11.12
C GLY A 17 -3.09 -5.90 -10.42
N PHE A 18 -3.65 -5.51 -9.28
CA PHE A 18 -3.06 -4.45 -8.49
C PHE A 18 -1.71 -4.92 -7.93
N ALA A 19 -0.70 -4.05 -7.89
CA ALA A 19 0.65 -4.41 -7.44
C ALA A 19 0.70 -4.59 -5.91
N TRP A 20 0.13 -5.70 -5.42
CA TRP A 20 -0.01 -6.00 -3.99
C TRP A 20 1.34 -6.20 -3.28
N ASN A 21 2.32 -6.76 -4.00
CA ASN A 21 3.68 -7.00 -3.51
C ASN A 21 4.61 -5.78 -3.68
N ASP A 22 4.07 -4.63 -4.06
CA ASP A 22 4.84 -3.40 -4.18
C ASP A 22 5.20 -2.83 -2.80
N SER A 23 6.32 -2.10 -2.74
CA SER A 23 6.77 -1.49 -1.48
C SER A 23 5.77 -0.45 -0.99
N ALA A 24 5.45 -0.48 0.29
CA ALA A 24 4.55 0.46 0.92
C ALA A 24 5.02 0.85 2.32
N GLU A 25 4.65 2.06 2.72
CA GLU A 25 4.95 2.63 4.02
C GLU A 25 3.64 2.92 4.75
N LEU A 26 3.53 2.49 6.00
CA LEU A 26 2.40 2.82 6.85
C LEU A 26 2.70 4.09 7.63
N HIS A 27 1.82 5.07 7.49
CA HIS A 27 1.90 6.34 8.19
C HIS A 27 0.77 6.42 9.20
N LYS A 28 1.10 6.84 10.42
CA LYS A 28 0.14 7.25 11.43
C LYS A 28 -0.12 8.74 11.31
N CYS A 29 -1.37 9.10 11.10
CA CYS A 29 -1.89 10.46 11.11
C CYS A 29 -2.46 10.72 12.50
N GLU A 30 -1.60 10.88 13.50
CA GLU A 30 -2.06 11.00 14.90
C GLU A 30 -3.15 12.08 15.01
N ASP A 31 -4.38 11.78 15.40
CA ASP A 31 -5.34 12.86 15.69
C ASP A 31 -4.98 13.48 17.06
N GLY A 32 -4.15 14.54 17.01
CA GLY A 32 -3.39 15.00 18.18
C GLY A 32 -2.95 16.46 18.12
N GLY A 33 -3.87 17.36 17.78
CA GLY A 33 -3.90 18.74 18.29
C GLY A 33 -2.66 19.65 18.21
N GLY A 34 -1.90 19.68 17.11
CA GLY A 34 -0.83 20.68 16.96
C GLY A 34 -0.26 20.84 15.56
N LEU A 35 0.20 22.06 15.24
CA LEU A 35 0.73 22.52 13.94
C LEU A 35 1.96 21.73 13.41
N PHE A 36 2.38 20.66 14.10
CA PHE A 36 3.55 19.84 13.80
C PHE A 36 3.19 18.35 13.61
N HIS A 37 2.08 18.07 12.92
CA HIS A 37 1.75 16.69 12.54
C HIS A 37 2.78 16.12 11.57
N ARG A 38 3.79 15.45 12.12
CA ARG A 38 4.71 14.60 11.37
C ARG A 38 4.03 13.27 11.13
N PHE A 39 3.82 12.92 9.86
CA PHE A 39 3.54 11.54 9.47
C PHE A 39 4.69 10.65 9.94
N LYS A 40 4.47 9.90 11.02
CA LYS A 40 5.47 8.95 11.50
C LYS A 40 5.30 7.66 10.70
N VAL A 41 6.34 7.31 9.93
CA VAL A 41 6.44 6.00 9.29
C VAL A 41 6.57 4.98 10.41
N LEU A 42 5.54 4.16 10.58
CA LEU A 42 5.50 3.12 11.60
C LEU A 42 6.18 1.84 11.13
N ARG A 43 5.97 1.49 9.87
CA ARG A 43 6.46 0.26 9.26
C ARG A 43 6.53 0.39 7.74
N ARG A 44 7.39 -0.42 7.15
CA ARG A 44 7.57 -0.58 5.71
C ARG A 44 7.40 -2.05 5.38
N GLY A 45 6.77 -2.36 4.27
CA GLY A 45 6.52 -3.72 3.82
C GLY A 45 5.81 -3.72 2.47
N THR A 46 5.05 -4.75 2.16
CA THR A 46 4.24 -4.77 0.93
C THR A 46 2.88 -4.10 1.13
N VAL A 47 2.24 -3.62 0.06
CA VAL A 47 0.88 -3.05 0.13
C VAL A 47 -0.10 -4.02 0.78
N ALA A 48 -0.04 -5.32 0.42
CA ALA A 48 -0.86 -6.36 1.03
C ALA A 48 -0.70 -6.43 2.55
N GLU A 49 0.55 -6.56 3.03
CA GLU A 49 0.84 -6.63 4.47
C GLU A 49 0.38 -5.37 5.21
N MET A 50 0.50 -4.19 4.59
CA MET A 50 0.06 -2.96 5.22
C MET A 50 -1.47 -2.91 5.33
N ILE A 51 -2.19 -3.35 4.29
CA ILE A 51 -3.65 -3.40 4.29
C ILE A 51 -4.15 -4.41 5.33
N GLU A 52 -3.58 -5.62 5.37
CA GLU A 52 -3.94 -6.63 6.38
C GLU A 52 -3.72 -6.10 7.80
N PHE A 53 -2.58 -5.45 8.03
CA PHE A 53 -2.29 -4.86 9.33
C PHE A 53 -3.31 -3.79 9.74
N VAL A 54 -3.68 -2.87 8.84
CA VAL A 54 -4.68 -1.85 9.15
C VAL A 54 -6.05 -2.48 9.45
N MET A 55 -6.39 -3.56 8.75
CA MET A 55 -7.66 -4.26 8.98
C MET A 55 -7.65 -5.10 10.27
N ASP A 56 -6.48 -5.49 10.78
CA ASP A 56 -6.33 -6.19 12.08
C ASP A 56 -6.47 -5.23 13.28
N LEU A 57 -6.16 -3.95 13.11
CA LEU A 57 -6.32 -2.92 14.16
C LEU A 57 -7.79 -2.74 14.57
N PRO A 58 -8.09 -2.20 15.77
CA PRO A 58 -9.44 -1.84 16.16
C PRO A 58 -9.98 -0.69 15.29
N GLU A 59 -11.27 -0.72 14.96
CA GLU A 59 -11.93 0.20 14.00
C GLU A 59 -11.69 1.68 14.32
N GLU A 60 -11.75 2.04 15.61
CA GLU A 60 -11.46 3.38 16.14
C GLU A 60 -10.07 3.92 15.76
N LYS A 61 -9.11 3.04 15.50
CA LYS A 61 -7.74 3.42 15.16
C LYS A 61 -7.50 3.38 13.67
N ARG A 62 -8.23 2.59 12.88
CA ARG A 62 -7.95 2.38 11.44
C ARG A 62 -7.98 3.66 10.62
N GLU A 63 -8.85 4.60 11.00
CA GLU A 63 -8.98 5.92 10.35
C GLU A 63 -7.76 6.82 10.51
N ASP A 64 -6.98 6.61 11.57
CA ASP A 64 -5.74 7.32 11.88
C ASP A 64 -4.57 6.84 10.99
N TYR A 65 -4.75 5.80 10.17
CA TYR A 65 -3.68 5.22 9.36
C TYR A 65 -3.86 5.48 7.86
N ALA A 66 -2.74 5.72 7.20
CA ALA A 66 -2.64 5.85 5.75
C ALA A 66 -1.48 5.01 5.22
N ILE A 67 -1.69 4.37 4.06
CA ILE A 67 -0.69 3.53 3.40
C ILE A 67 -0.17 4.28 2.18
N GLN A 68 1.11 4.62 2.16
CA GLN A 68 1.76 5.18 0.99
C GLN A 68 2.38 4.05 0.18
N LYS A 69 1.88 3.81 -1.03
CA LYS A 69 2.56 2.90 -1.97
C LYS A 69 3.73 3.63 -2.64
N ALA A 70 4.89 2.98 -2.71
CA ALA A 70 6.09 3.56 -3.29
C ALA A 70 5.87 3.83 -4.78
N GLY A 71 6.16 5.07 -5.20
CA GLY A 71 5.97 5.48 -6.59
C GLY A 71 4.51 5.66 -7.03
N ASP A 72 3.54 5.60 -6.12
CA ASP A 72 2.11 5.79 -6.43
C ASP A 72 1.47 6.78 -5.43
N ARG A 73 0.17 6.63 -5.15
CA ARG A 73 -0.59 7.47 -4.24
C ARG A 73 -0.66 6.90 -2.81
N THR A 74 -1.07 7.76 -1.88
CA THR A 74 -1.47 7.34 -0.53
C THR A 74 -2.91 6.83 -0.52
N PHE A 75 -3.13 5.69 0.12
CA PHE A 75 -4.45 5.11 0.40
C PHE A 75 -4.86 5.47 1.84
N LYS A 76 -6.05 6.05 1.98
CA LYS A 76 -6.68 6.31 3.28
C LYS A 76 -7.61 5.16 3.67
N TYR A 77 -8.07 5.13 4.91
CA TYR A 77 -8.96 4.07 5.44
C TYR A 77 -10.07 3.61 4.48
N ALA A 78 -10.86 4.52 3.90
CA ALA A 78 -11.95 4.16 2.97
C ALA A 78 -11.45 3.38 1.73
N GLU A 79 -10.30 3.77 1.19
CA GLU A 79 -9.66 3.08 0.06
C GLU A 79 -9.08 1.75 0.51
N ILE A 80 -8.44 1.70 1.68
CA ILE A 80 -7.87 0.48 2.28
C ILE A 80 -8.95 -0.59 2.44
N VAL A 81 -10.12 -0.23 2.98
CA VAL A 81 -11.27 -1.15 3.11
C VAL A 81 -11.75 -1.64 1.75
N THR A 82 -11.79 -0.75 0.76
CA THR A 82 -12.19 -1.10 -0.62
C THR A 82 -11.21 -2.07 -1.26
N LEU A 83 -9.91 -1.84 -1.07
CA LEU A 83 -8.83 -2.70 -1.56
C LEU A 83 -8.84 -4.07 -0.86
N TYR A 84 -9.06 -4.11 0.45
CA TYR A 84 -9.16 -5.36 1.21
C TYR A 84 -10.36 -6.22 0.80
N ARG A 85 -11.48 -5.58 0.41
CA ARG A 85 -12.69 -6.27 -0.06
C ARG A 85 -12.56 -6.79 -1.48
N ARG A 86 -11.52 -6.42 -2.22
CA ARG A 86 -11.33 -6.83 -3.60
C ARG A 86 -11.11 -8.35 -3.66
N SER A 87 -11.77 -9.03 -4.59
CA SER A 87 -11.64 -10.49 -4.77
C SER A 87 -10.22 -10.93 -5.18
N ASP A 88 -9.44 -9.97 -5.68
CA ASP A 88 -8.05 -10.12 -6.13
C ASP A 88 -7.02 -9.86 -5.01
N PHE A 89 -7.48 -9.50 -3.80
CA PHE A 89 -6.61 -9.23 -2.67
C PHE A 89 -6.00 -10.53 -2.14
N PRO A 90 -4.66 -10.62 -1.98
CA PRO A 90 -4.00 -11.78 -1.39
C PRO A 90 -4.26 -11.77 0.13
N LYS A 91 -5.37 -12.35 0.55
CA LYS A 91 -5.62 -12.67 1.96
C LYS A 91 -4.64 -13.78 2.31
N GLY A 92 -3.82 -13.58 3.34
CA GLY A 92 -2.89 -14.62 3.77
C GLY A 92 -3.65 -15.93 4.00
N ASP A 93 -3.41 -16.94 3.16
CA ASP A 93 -3.78 -18.32 3.44
C ASP A 93 -2.86 -18.75 4.58
N ALA A 94 -3.41 -18.82 5.79
CA ALA A 94 -2.70 -19.27 7.00
C ALA A 94 -2.51 -20.79 6.99
#